data_AF-A0A354WW70-F1
#
_entry.id   AF-A0A354WW70-F1
#
_cell.length_a   1.000
_cell.length_b   1.000
_cell.length_c   1.000
_cell.angle_alpha   90.00
_cell.angle_beta   90.00
_cell.angle_gamma   90.00
#
_symmetry.space_group_name_H-M   'P 1'
#
loop_
_entity.id
_entity.type
_entity.pdbx_description
1 polymer ?
#
loop_
_entity_poly.entity_id
_entity_poly.type
_entity_poly.pdbx_seq_one_letter_code
_entity_poly.pdbx_strand_id
1 'polypeptide(L)'
;MEEERMMEYNTPILFLVFNRPDTTGIVFERIRQVRPKRLYVAADAPRPGRENESVLCDKVKEIVTRVDWECEVKYLFRENNLGCKIAISSAITWFFEQEEQGVILEDDCLPDLTFFPFCEELLNRYKDDLRIGHIGGNCLLPGIVKDGLSYDFCSITHIWGWATWRRVWKNVDVDFPFWNQYKERRRFLFSDKWEEIYFSSFISDALANRKGL
;
A
#
# COMPACT_ATOMS: atom_id res chain seq x y z
N MET A 1 -3.85 36.56 -8.35
CA MET A 1 -4.15 35.47 -9.30
C MET A 1 -2.82 34.82 -9.59
N GLU A 2 -2.44 33.93 -8.70
CA GLU A 2 -1.23 33.14 -8.82
C GLU A 2 -1.67 31.93 -9.64
N GLU A 3 -1.19 31.83 -10.87
CA GLU A 3 -1.35 30.60 -11.64
C GLU A 3 -0.79 29.48 -10.77
N GLU A 4 -1.66 28.65 -10.20
CA GLU A 4 -1.30 27.38 -9.61
C GLU A 4 -0.58 26.61 -10.72
N ARG A 5 0.75 26.69 -10.72
CA ARG A 5 1.59 25.68 -11.35
C ARG A 5 1.19 24.38 -10.65
N MET A 6 0.21 23.68 -11.21
CA MET A 6 -0.13 22.32 -10.81
C MET A 6 1.16 21.51 -11.02
N MET A 7 1.86 21.27 -9.92
CA MET A 7 3.14 20.62 -9.93
C MET A 7 2.87 19.14 -10.21
N GLU A 8 3.28 18.65 -11.37
CA GLU A 8 3.17 17.24 -11.72
C GLU A 8 3.91 16.39 -10.69
N TYR A 9 3.23 15.39 -10.14
CA TYR A 9 3.77 14.51 -9.11
C TYR A 9 4.72 13.46 -9.72
N ASN A 10 5.96 13.38 -9.23
CA ASN A 10 7.03 12.61 -9.87
C ASN A 10 7.18 11.19 -9.29
N THR A 11 6.73 10.99 -8.05
CA THR A 11 6.76 9.70 -7.39
C THR A 11 5.71 8.75 -7.99
N PRO A 12 6.09 7.52 -8.42
CA PRO A 12 5.15 6.55 -8.96
C PRO A 12 4.10 6.12 -7.94
N ILE A 13 2.88 5.86 -8.41
CA ILE A 13 1.78 5.35 -7.59
C ILE A 13 1.37 3.98 -8.11
N LEU A 14 1.28 3.00 -7.21
CA LEU A 14 0.58 1.74 -7.41
C LEU A 14 -0.81 1.83 -6.78
N PHE A 15 -1.85 1.64 -7.60
CA PHE A 15 -3.23 1.57 -7.17
C PHE A 15 -3.76 0.13 -7.32
N LEU A 16 -4.04 -0.50 -6.19
CA LEU A 16 -4.54 -1.85 -6.07
C LEU A 16 -6.06 -1.81 -5.97
N VAL A 17 -6.75 -2.49 -6.89
CA VAL A 17 -8.21 -2.45 -6.97
C VAL A 17 -8.82 -3.83 -7.17
N PHE A 18 -10.09 -4.00 -6.82
CA PHE A 18 -10.80 -5.23 -7.13
C PHE A 18 -12.22 -4.97 -7.68
N ASN A 19 -13.24 -5.00 -6.81
CA ASN A 19 -14.65 -5.02 -7.22
C ASN A 19 -15.51 -3.98 -6.49
N ARG A 20 -14.89 -2.93 -5.94
CA ARG A 20 -15.57 -1.84 -5.21
C ARG A 20 -15.55 -0.55 -6.03
N PRO A 21 -16.41 -0.40 -7.05
CA PRO A 21 -16.39 0.77 -7.93
C PRO A 21 -16.72 2.08 -7.19
N ASP A 22 -17.50 2.01 -6.12
CA ASP A 22 -17.86 3.14 -5.27
C ASP A 22 -16.63 3.74 -4.57
N THR A 23 -15.85 2.94 -3.85
CA THR A 23 -14.64 3.45 -3.16
C THR A 23 -13.49 3.68 -4.14
N THR A 24 -13.34 2.82 -5.15
CA THR A 24 -12.33 2.98 -6.23
C THR A 24 -12.43 4.35 -6.87
N GLY A 25 -13.64 4.80 -7.23
CA GLY A 25 -13.84 6.10 -7.87
C GLY A 25 -13.38 7.26 -7.01
N ILE A 26 -13.61 7.19 -5.70
CA ILE A 26 -13.23 8.25 -4.76
C ILE A 26 -11.71 8.32 -4.61
N VAL A 27 -11.04 7.16 -4.46
CA VAL A 27 -9.57 7.12 -4.35
C VAL A 27 -8.91 7.51 -5.67
N PHE A 28 -9.43 7.03 -6.81
CA PHE A 28 -8.92 7.39 -8.14
C PHE A 28 -9.01 8.89 -8.40
N GLU A 29 -10.07 9.56 -7.95
CA GLU A 29 -10.18 11.02 -8.11
C GLU A 29 -9.08 11.77 -7.32
N ARG A 30 -8.65 11.28 -6.14
CA ARG A 30 -7.49 11.85 -5.44
C ARG A 30 -6.19 11.65 -6.21
N ILE A 31 -5.99 10.48 -6.81
CA ILE A 31 -4.83 10.21 -7.67
C ILE A 31 -4.85 11.13 -8.90
N ARG A 32 -6.02 11.28 -9.54
CA ARG A 32 -6.23 12.17 -10.68
C ARG A 32 -5.95 13.64 -10.35
N GLN A 33 -6.30 14.10 -9.14
CA GLN A 33 -6.01 15.46 -8.67
C GLN A 33 -4.51 15.78 -8.62
N VAL A 34 -3.67 14.81 -8.24
CA VAL A 34 -2.20 15.00 -8.18
C VAL A 34 -1.48 14.68 -9.48
N ARG A 35 -2.18 14.13 -10.48
CA ARG A 35 -1.68 13.91 -11.85
C ARG A 35 -0.28 13.26 -11.87
N PRO A 36 -0.09 12.05 -11.30
CA PRO A 36 1.21 11.40 -11.27
C PRO A 36 1.73 11.19 -12.69
N LYS A 37 3.03 11.38 -12.91
CA LYS A 37 3.67 11.07 -14.20
C LYS A 37 3.65 9.58 -14.52
N ARG A 38 3.61 8.74 -13.48
CA ARG A 38 3.63 7.28 -13.60
C ARG A 38 2.58 6.67 -12.68
N LEU A 39 1.63 5.96 -13.27
CA LEU A 39 0.56 5.27 -12.56
C LEU A 39 0.57 3.79 -12.92
N TYR A 40 0.54 2.96 -11.89
CA TYR A 40 0.45 1.52 -12.00
C TYR A 40 -0.90 1.11 -11.42
N VAL A 41 -1.70 0.36 -12.15
CA VAL A 41 -2.98 -0.13 -11.67
C VAL A 41 -3.00 -1.64 -11.76
N ALA A 42 -3.19 -2.31 -10.63
CA ALA A 42 -3.36 -3.75 -10.60
C ALA A 42 -4.77 -4.12 -10.13
N ALA A 43 -5.47 -4.92 -10.95
CA ALA A 43 -6.80 -5.39 -10.65
C ALA A 43 -6.83 -6.92 -10.60
N ASP A 44 -7.32 -7.49 -9.50
CA ASP A 44 -7.58 -8.93 -9.42
C ASP A 44 -8.83 -9.30 -10.25
N ALA A 45 -8.97 -10.58 -10.62
CA ALA A 45 -10.10 -11.04 -11.42
C ALA A 45 -11.32 -11.39 -10.54
N PRO A 46 -12.56 -11.38 -11.05
CA PRO A 46 -13.73 -11.79 -10.29
C PRO A 46 -13.60 -13.23 -9.77
N ARG A 47 -14.13 -13.49 -8.58
CA ARG A 47 -14.09 -14.83 -7.99
C ARG A 47 -15.04 -15.77 -8.74
N PRO A 48 -14.61 -17.01 -9.08
CA PRO A 48 -15.49 -17.97 -9.74
C PRO A 48 -16.77 -18.22 -8.93
N GLY A 49 -17.91 -18.20 -9.62
CA GLY A 49 -19.22 -18.48 -9.00
C GLY A 49 -19.78 -17.36 -8.11
N ARG A 50 -19.19 -16.16 -8.11
CA ARG A 50 -19.77 -14.99 -7.44
C ARG A 50 -20.58 -14.16 -8.43
N GLU A 51 -21.89 -14.11 -8.22
CA GLU A 51 -22.78 -13.28 -9.02
C GLU A 51 -22.36 -11.80 -8.96
N ASN A 52 -22.53 -11.10 -10.07
CA ASN A 52 -22.27 -9.66 -10.24
C ASN A 52 -20.80 -9.19 -10.09
N GLU A 53 -19.87 -10.03 -9.63
CA GLU A 53 -18.48 -9.59 -9.48
C GLU A 53 -17.82 -9.22 -10.80
N SER A 54 -18.13 -9.93 -11.89
CA SER A 54 -17.62 -9.55 -13.22
C SER A 54 -18.04 -8.13 -13.58
N VAL A 55 -19.32 -7.80 -13.40
CA VAL A 55 -19.88 -6.47 -13.70
C VAL A 55 -19.22 -5.39 -12.82
N LEU A 56 -18.98 -5.70 -11.54
CA LEU A 56 -18.32 -4.76 -10.63
C LEU A 56 -16.84 -4.55 -11.00
N CYS A 57 -16.12 -5.60 -11.35
CA CYS A 57 -14.74 -5.51 -11.81
C CYS A 57 -14.63 -4.71 -13.12
N ASP A 58 -15.58 -4.89 -14.05
CA ASP A 58 -15.61 -4.15 -15.30
C ASP A 58 -15.84 -2.65 -15.07
N LYS A 59 -16.73 -2.30 -14.12
CA LYS A 59 -16.91 -0.89 -13.68
C LYS A 59 -15.65 -0.32 -13.05
N VAL A 60 -14.95 -1.09 -12.21
CA VAL A 60 -13.66 -0.69 -11.63
C VAL A 60 -12.62 -0.42 -12.72
N LYS A 61 -12.49 -1.32 -13.69
CA LYS A 61 -11.60 -1.13 -14.86
C LYS A 61 -11.97 0.11 -15.65
N GLU A 62 -13.26 0.36 -15.88
CA GLU A 62 -13.73 1.57 -16.55
C GLU A 62 -13.32 2.85 -15.80
N ILE A 63 -13.39 2.85 -14.47
CA ILE A 63 -12.98 4.00 -13.64
C ILE A 63 -11.48 4.27 -13.80
N VAL A 64 -10.65 3.25 -13.55
CA VAL A 64 -9.18 3.40 -13.45
C VAL A 64 -8.49 3.59 -14.81
N THR A 65 -9.24 3.45 -15.91
CA THR A 65 -8.77 3.71 -17.28
C THR A 65 -9.10 5.13 -17.76
N ARG A 66 -9.83 5.94 -16.98
CA ARG A 66 -10.15 7.34 -17.28
C ARG A 66 -9.02 8.29 -16.91
N VAL A 67 -7.79 7.94 -17.32
CA VAL A 67 -6.63 8.80 -17.15
C VAL A 67 -6.66 9.87 -18.23
N ASP A 68 -6.92 11.11 -17.84
CA ASP A 68 -7.09 12.28 -18.71
C ASP A 68 -5.97 13.33 -18.57
N TRP A 69 -4.82 12.92 -18.03
CA TRP A 69 -3.61 13.74 -17.90
C TRP A 69 -2.39 13.02 -18.52
N GLU A 70 -1.29 13.76 -18.71
CA GLU A 70 -0.03 13.17 -19.18
C GLU A 70 0.53 12.19 -18.14
N CYS A 71 0.46 10.90 -18.45
CA CYS A 71 0.81 9.83 -17.54
C CYS A 71 1.31 8.60 -18.30
N GLU A 72 2.45 8.04 -17.91
CA GLU A 72 2.81 6.67 -18.26
C GLU A 72 2.01 5.72 -17.36
N VAL A 73 0.99 5.07 -17.93
CA VAL A 73 0.13 4.15 -17.19
C VAL A 73 0.46 2.70 -17.54
N LYS A 74 0.60 1.85 -16.52
CA LYS A 74 0.73 0.40 -16.70
C LYS A 74 -0.40 -0.32 -15.99
N TYR A 75 -1.05 -1.25 -16.69
CA TYR A 75 -2.15 -2.03 -16.18
C TYR A 75 -1.75 -3.49 -15.99
N LEU A 76 -2.05 -4.03 -14.82
CA LEU A 76 -1.95 -5.45 -14.50
C LEU A 76 -3.35 -5.98 -14.16
N PHE A 77 -4.12 -6.32 -15.20
CA PHE A 77 -5.43 -6.93 -15.04
C PHE A 77 -5.31 -8.45 -15.09
N ARG A 78 -5.68 -9.12 -14.00
CA ARG A 78 -5.60 -10.57 -13.90
C ARG A 78 -6.75 -11.25 -14.63
N GLU A 79 -6.46 -12.42 -15.21
CA GLU A 79 -7.47 -13.31 -15.81
C GLU A 79 -8.17 -14.18 -14.76
N ASN A 80 -7.45 -14.56 -13.71
CA ASN A 80 -7.93 -15.43 -12.64
C ASN A 80 -7.81 -14.72 -11.29
N ASN A 81 -8.78 -14.93 -10.40
CA ASN A 81 -8.73 -14.39 -9.05
C ASN A 81 -7.59 -15.07 -8.28
N LEU A 82 -6.60 -14.28 -7.85
CA LEU A 82 -5.48 -14.78 -7.03
C LEU A 82 -5.73 -14.60 -5.54
N GLY A 83 -6.74 -13.80 -5.18
CA GLY A 83 -7.09 -13.49 -3.80
C GLY A 83 -6.14 -12.47 -3.18
N CYS A 84 -6.60 -11.83 -2.11
CA CYS A 84 -5.95 -10.67 -1.48
C CYS A 84 -4.44 -10.86 -1.25
N LYS A 85 -4.02 -11.94 -0.57
CA LYS A 85 -2.61 -12.19 -0.24
C LYS A 85 -1.70 -12.19 -1.48
N ILE A 86 -2.05 -12.95 -2.52
CA ILE A 86 -1.19 -13.16 -3.69
C ILE A 86 -1.37 -12.05 -4.72
N ALA A 87 -2.60 -11.58 -4.95
CA ALA A 87 -2.87 -10.48 -5.88
C ALA A 87 -2.11 -9.22 -5.48
N ILE A 88 -2.20 -8.82 -4.20
CA ILE A 88 -1.55 -7.62 -3.67
C ILE A 88 -0.03 -7.78 -3.71
N SER A 89 0.52 -8.83 -3.08
CA SER A 89 1.97 -8.98 -2.98
C SER A 89 2.66 -9.12 -4.33
N SER A 90 2.07 -9.87 -5.27
CA SER A 90 2.63 -9.99 -6.62
C SER A 90 2.53 -8.68 -7.42
N ALA A 91 1.50 -7.87 -7.21
CA ALA A 91 1.38 -6.56 -7.83
C ALA A 91 2.44 -5.58 -7.29
N ILE A 92 2.72 -5.60 -5.98
CA ILE A 92 3.78 -4.78 -5.39
C ILE A 92 5.16 -5.23 -5.91
N THR A 93 5.39 -6.54 -6.05
CA THR A 93 6.62 -7.06 -6.70
C THR A 93 6.74 -6.56 -8.13
N TRP A 94 5.70 -6.72 -8.95
CA TRP A 94 5.67 -6.23 -10.32
C TRP A 94 5.95 -4.72 -10.41
N PHE A 95 5.38 -3.93 -9.50
CA PHE A 95 5.63 -2.50 -9.41
C PHE A 95 7.11 -2.18 -9.13
N PHE A 96 7.71 -2.85 -8.14
CA PHE A 96 9.11 -2.66 -7.78
C PHE A 96 10.11 -3.38 -8.70
N GLU A 97 9.68 -4.15 -9.70
CA GLU A 97 10.56 -4.52 -10.81
C GLU A 97 10.88 -3.29 -11.68
N GLN A 98 9.94 -2.35 -11.75
CA GLN A 98 10.01 -1.15 -12.60
C GLN A 98 10.51 0.08 -11.84
N GLU A 99 10.14 0.22 -10.56
CA GLU A 99 10.39 1.44 -9.78
C GLU A 99 11.36 1.21 -8.60
N GLU A 100 12.15 2.22 -8.23
CA GLU A 100 13.03 2.15 -7.06
C GLU A 100 12.28 2.47 -5.77
N GLN A 101 11.23 3.27 -5.86
CA GLN A 101 10.39 3.73 -4.76
C GLN A 101 9.01 4.14 -5.26
N GLY A 102 8.03 4.18 -4.37
CA GLY A 102 6.71 4.65 -4.73
C GLY A 102 5.67 4.54 -3.63
N VAL A 103 4.50 5.11 -3.94
CA VAL A 103 3.29 5.10 -3.12
C VAL A 103 2.43 3.89 -3.49
N ILE A 104 1.81 3.27 -2.50
CA ILE A 104 0.91 2.13 -2.64
C ILE A 104 -0.42 2.50 -1.98
N LEU A 105 -1.49 2.45 -2.78
CA LEU A 105 -2.87 2.73 -2.37
C LEU A 105 -3.77 1.55 -2.73
N GLU A 106 -4.74 1.26 -1.87
CA GLU A 106 -5.82 0.29 -2.11
C GLU A 106 -7.14 1.01 -2.41
N ASP A 107 -8.12 0.32 -2.99
CA ASP A 107 -9.43 0.87 -3.35
C ASP A 107 -10.26 1.38 -2.17
N ASP A 108 -9.86 1.08 -0.94
CA ASP A 108 -10.45 1.56 0.31
C ASP A 108 -9.51 2.43 1.16
N CYS A 109 -8.38 2.87 0.60
CA CYS A 109 -7.47 3.83 1.23
C CYS A 109 -7.65 5.21 0.60
N LEU A 110 -8.44 6.09 1.23
CA LEU A 110 -8.65 7.48 0.77
C LEU A 110 -7.53 8.41 1.26
N PRO A 111 -6.57 8.83 0.41
CA PRO A 111 -5.52 9.75 0.83
C PRO A 111 -6.03 11.18 0.93
N ASP A 112 -5.54 11.93 1.93
CA ASP A 112 -5.55 13.38 1.88
C ASP A 112 -4.55 13.88 0.82
N LEU A 113 -4.77 15.04 0.21
CA LEU A 113 -3.86 15.57 -0.82
C LEU A 113 -2.45 15.86 -0.27
N THR A 114 -2.33 16.15 1.02
CA THR A 114 -1.02 16.35 1.67
C THR A 114 -0.21 15.06 1.81
N PHE A 115 -0.82 13.88 1.67
CA PHE A 115 -0.14 12.58 1.73
C PHE A 115 0.90 12.41 0.62
N PHE A 116 0.62 12.92 -0.59
CA PHE A 116 1.51 12.76 -1.73
C PHE A 116 2.85 13.51 -1.57
N PRO A 117 2.88 14.84 -1.34
CA PRO A 117 4.15 15.54 -1.10
C PRO A 117 4.86 15.03 0.17
N PHE A 118 4.11 14.60 1.19
CA PHE A 118 4.67 13.95 2.38
C PHE A 118 5.45 12.67 2.02
N CYS A 119 4.86 11.76 1.25
CA CYS A 119 5.53 10.56 0.80
C CYS A 119 6.74 10.86 -0.08
N GLU A 120 6.60 11.77 -1.06
CA GLU A 120 7.71 12.12 -1.96
C GLU A 120 8.91 12.70 -1.21
N GLU A 121 8.68 13.62 -0.26
CA GLU A 121 9.74 14.20 0.56
C GLU A 121 10.46 13.11 1.37
N LEU A 122 9.70 12.27 2.09
CA LEU A 122 10.29 11.26 2.97
C LEU A 122 10.94 10.10 2.21
N LEU A 123 10.41 9.73 1.04
CA LEU A 123 11.02 8.75 0.15
C LEU A 123 12.41 9.21 -0.29
N ASN A 124 12.51 10.47 -0.71
CA ASN A 124 13.79 11.06 -1.11
C ASN A 124 14.75 11.24 0.06
N ARG A 125 14.24 11.69 1.21
CA ARG A 125 15.04 11.93 2.42
C ARG A 125 15.68 10.66 2.97
N TYR A 126 14.93 9.55 3.00
CA TYR A 126 15.38 8.29 3.62
C TYR A 126 15.77 7.22 2.61
N LYS A 127 15.97 7.58 1.33
CA LYS A 127 16.31 6.61 0.27
C LYS A 127 17.50 5.73 0.61
N ASP A 128 18.51 6.27 1.30
CA ASP A 128 19.74 5.56 1.67
C ASP A 128 19.79 5.16 3.16
N ASP A 129 18.78 5.53 3.96
CA ASP A 129 18.73 5.17 5.38
C ASP A 129 18.11 3.79 5.57
N LEU A 130 18.97 2.78 5.79
CA LEU A 130 18.55 1.39 5.96
C LEU A 130 17.77 1.11 7.25
N ARG A 131 17.68 2.08 8.17
CA ARG A 131 16.84 1.97 9.38
C ARG A 131 15.37 2.23 9.06
N ILE A 132 15.09 2.94 7.97
CA ILE A 132 13.74 3.32 7.56
C ILE A 132 13.29 2.43 6.40
N GLY A 133 12.16 1.77 6.61
CA GLY A 133 11.58 0.82 5.65
C GLY A 133 10.20 1.21 5.11
N HIS A 134 9.50 2.13 5.76
CA HIS A 134 8.09 2.35 5.52
C HIS A 134 7.71 3.80 5.87
N ILE A 135 6.87 4.40 5.04
CA ILE A 135 6.23 5.70 5.29
C ILE A 135 4.72 5.45 5.31
N GLY A 136 4.10 5.56 6.49
CA GLY A 136 2.66 5.36 6.65
C GLY A 136 1.90 6.69 6.57
N GLY A 137 0.73 6.69 5.95
CA GLY A 137 -0.17 7.84 5.87
C GLY A 137 -1.14 7.97 7.05
N ASN A 138 -1.00 7.11 8.06
CA ASN A 138 -1.95 6.97 9.15
C ASN A 138 -1.30 7.18 10.53
N CYS A 139 -2.04 7.80 11.45
CA CYS A 139 -1.73 7.82 12.87
C CYS A 139 -2.91 7.23 13.65
N LEU A 140 -2.77 5.97 14.12
CA LEU A 140 -3.82 5.27 14.87
C LEU A 140 -3.79 5.55 16.37
N LEU A 141 -2.81 6.32 16.84
CA LEU A 141 -2.61 6.66 18.25
C LEU A 141 -2.47 8.19 18.44
N PRO A 142 -3.42 8.99 17.94
CA PRO A 142 -3.29 10.45 17.95
C PRO A 142 -3.18 11.04 19.36
N GLY A 143 -3.72 10.37 20.38
CA GLY A 143 -3.59 10.79 21.78
C GLY A 143 -2.24 10.46 22.44
N ILE A 144 -1.37 9.72 21.76
CA ILE A 144 -0.03 9.34 22.23
C ILE A 144 1.03 10.17 21.51
N VAL A 145 0.84 10.43 20.22
CA VAL A 145 1.74 11.28 19.43
C VAL A 145 1.55 12.74 19.85
N LYS A 146 2.66 13.45 20.06
CA LYS A 146 2.61 14.86 20.47
C LYS A 146 2.07 15.75 19.34
N ASP A 147 1.25 16.73 19.72
CA ASP A 147 0.79 17.76 18.81
C ASP A 147 1.96 18.57 18.22
N GLY A 148 1.76 19.08 17.00
CA GLY A 148 2.71 19.96 16.31
C GLY A 148 3.86 19.25 15.59
N LEU A 149 3.91 17.91 15.62
CA LEU A 149 4.82 17.14 14.79
C LEU A 149 4.29 17.01 13.37
N SER A 150 5.18 17.12 12.38
CA SER A 150 4.83 16.80 10.98
C SER A 150 4.77 15.28 10.75
N TYR A 151 5.59 14.51 11.47
CA TYR A 151 5.58 13.04 11.51
C TYR A 151 6.36 12.53 12.74
N ASP A 152 6.21 11.25 13.06
CA ASP A 152 6.97 10.53 14.10
C ASP A 152 7.38 9.14 13.59
N PHE A 153 8.22 8.43 14.34
CA PHE A 153 8.69 7.10 14.01
C PHE A 153 7.92 6.02 14.78
N CYS A 154 7.61 4.92 14.10
CA CYS A 154 6.94 3.76 14.68
C CYS A 154 7.64 2.46 14.25
N SER A 155 7.73 1.50 15.17
CA SER A 155 8.20 0.13 14.94
C SER A 155 7.21 -0.73 14.15
N ILE A 156 5.95 -0.28 14.04
CA ILE A 156 4.84 -1.03 13.44
C ILE A 156 4.50 -0.44 12.08
N THR A 157 4.44 -1.30 11.06
CA THR A 157 4.05 -0.93 9.70
C THR A 157 2.54 -1.00 9.52
N HIS A 158 1.95 0.00 8.87
CA HIS A 158 0.52 0.04 8.56
C HIS A 158 0.35 0.19 7.06
N ILE A 159 -0.33 -0.77 6.42
CA ILE A 159 -0.41 -0.85 4.97
C ILE A 159 -1.60 -0.11 4.35
N TRP A 160 -2.29 0.74 5.12
CA TRP A 160 -3.43 1.53 4.64
C TRP A 160 -3.02 2.91 4.13
N GLY A 161 -2.52 2.93 2.89
CA GLY A 161 -1.93 4.12 2.28
C GLY A 161 -0.51 4.37 2.80
N TRP A 162 0.47 3.95 2.02
CA TRP A 162 1.86 3.94 2.44
C TRP A 162 2.82 4.07 1.27
N ALA A 163 4.09 4.28 1.56
CA ALA A 163 5.16 4.32 0.57
C ALA A 163 6.39 3.55 1.06
N THR A 164 7.15 3.01 0.11
CA THR A 164 8.40 2.28 0.39
C THR A 164 9.32 2.24 -0.83
N TRP A 165 10.42 1.51 -0.70
CA TRP A 165 11.44 1.32 -1.71
C TRP A 165 11.54 -0.15 -2.13
N ARG A 166 11.97 -0.38 -3.38
CA ARG A 166 12.40 -1.69 -3.88
C ARG A 166 13.42 -2.35 -2.95
N ARG A 167 14.35 -1.56 -2.40
CA ARG A 167 15.40 -2.06 -1.47
C ARG A 167 14.81 -2.68 -0.20
N VAL A 168 13.60 -2.28 0.21
CA VAL A 168 12.88 -2.83 1.35
C VAL A 168 12.04 -4.01 0.90
N TRP A 169 11.23 -3.81 -0.14
CA TRP A 169 10.28 -4.83 -0.62
C TRP A 169 10.96 -6.16 -0.98
N LYS A 170 12.17 -6.12 -1.55
CA LYS A 170 12.94 -7.34 -1.88
C LYS A 170 13.23 -8.26 -0.69
N ASN A 171 13.10 -7.76 0.55
CA ASN A 171 13.31 -8.54 1.77
C ASN A 171 12.00 -8.98 2.44
N VAL A 172 10.84 -8.65 1.86
CA VAL A 172 9.53 -9.04 2.39
C VAL A 172 9.26 -10.50 2.03
N ASP A 173 8.95 -11.30 3.04
CA ASP A 173 8.48 -12.67 2.88
C ASP A 173 7.03 -12.75 3.37
N VAL A 174 6.11 -12.97 2.43
CA VAL A 174 4.66 -12.99 2.67
C VAL A 174 4.17 -14.24 3.40
N ASP A 175 4.97 -15.30 3.42
CA ASP A 175 4.68 -16.52 4.18
C ASP A 175 5.26 -16.45 5.59
N PHE A 176 6.13 -15.48 5.85
CA PHE A 176 6.77 -15.19 7.13
C PHE A 176 7.27 -16.46 7.86
N PRO A 177 8.08 -17.31 7.19
CA PRO A 177 8.56 -18.57 7.75
C PRO A 177 9.47 -18.34 8.96
N PHE A 178 10.04 -17.13 9.09
CA PHE A 178 10.86 -16.70 10.20
C PHE A 178 10.23 -17.04 11.55
N TRP A 179 8.90 -16.85 11.68
CA TRP A 179 8.18 -17.14 12.90
C TRP A 179 8.43 -18.58 13.36
N ASN A 180 8.28 -19.56 12.49
CA ASN A 180 8.37 -20.97 12.86
C ASN A 180 9.82 -21.48 12.91
N GLN A 181 10.70 -20.94 12.06
CA GLN A 181 12.07 -21.41 11.90
C GLN A 181 13.03 -20.88 12.98
N TYR A 182 12.81 -19.67 13.50
CA TYR A 182 13.75 -19.00 14.41
C TYR A 182 13.08 -18.58 15.71
N LYS A 183 12.55 -19.55 16.47
CA LYS A 183 11.76 -19.30 17.69
C LYS A 183 12.52 -18.50 18.74
N GLU A 184 13.81 -18.81 18.91
CA GLU A 184 14.74 -18.16 19.82
C GLU A 184 15.08 -16.71 19.42
N ARG A 185 14.83 -16.32 18.16
CA ARG A 185 15.10 -14.97 17.64
C ARG A 185 13.86 -14.09 17.57
N ARG A 186 12.65 -14.61 17.84
CA ARG A 186 11.40 -13.84 17.77
C ARG A 186 11.42 -12.58 18.64
N ARG A 187 12.08 -12.63 19.80
CA ARG A 187 12.17 -11.48 20.70
C ARG A 187 12.78 -10.24 20.03
N PHE A 188 13.65 -10.40 19.03
CA PHE A 188 14.25 -9.28 18.30
C PHE A 188 13.29 -8.58 17.33
N LEU A 189 12.07 -9.10 17.14
CA LEU A 189 11.03 -8.46 16.33
C LEU A 189 10.26 -7.39 17.11
N PHE A 190 10.42 -7.33 18.43
CA PHE A 190 9.60 -6.51 19.31
C PHE A 190 10.47 -5.53 20.09
N SER A 191 9.97 -4.32 20.27
CA SER A 191 10.65 -3.24 20.97
C SER A 191 10.54 -3.42 22.48
N ASP A 192 9.43 -3.98 22.96
CA ASP A 192 9.17 -4.23 24.36
C ASP A 192 8.34 -5.51 24.60
N LYS A 193 8.07 -5.80 25.88
CA LYS A 193 7.34 -7.01 26.29
C LYS A 193 5.85 -6.96 25.95
N TRP A 194 5.26 -5.77 25.90
CA TRP A 194 3.85 -5.60 25.54
C TRP A 194 3.63 -5.89 24.07
N GLU A 195 4.48 -5.35 23.18
CA GLU A 195 4.48 -5.70 21.76
C GLU A 195 4.67 -7.21 21.56
N GLU A 196 5.64 -7.82 22.24
CA GLU A 196 5.88 -9.26 22.16
C GLU A 196 4.61 -10.07 22.51
N ILE A 197 3.95 -9.75 23.62
CA ILE A 197 2.73 -10.45 24.06
C ILE A 197 1.60 -10.23 23.06
N TYR A 198 1.36 -8.98 22.67
CA TYR A 198 0.27 -8.61 21.78
C TYR A 198 0.40 -9.31 20.42
N PHE A 199 1.53 -9.15 19.74
CA PHE A 199 1.75 -9.74 18.42
C PHE A 199 1.82 -11.27 18.46
N SER A 200 2.45 -11.84 19.48
CA SER A 200 2.51 -13.31 19.62
C SER A 200 1.14 -13.95 19.85
N SER A 201 0.15 -13.19 20.32
CA SER A 201 -1.20 -13.71 20.59
C SER A 201 -1.97 -14.11 19.32
N PHE A 202 -1.66 -13.50 18.16
CA PHE A 202 -2.39 -13.75 16.93
C PHE A 202 -1.54 -14.21 15.73
N ILE A 203 -0.21 -13.99 15.73
CA ILE A 203 0.64 -14.37 14.57
C ILE A 203 0.53 -15.87 14.26
N SER A 204 0.54 -16.73 15.30
CA SER A 204 0.46 -18.18 15.08
C SER A 204 -0.89 -18.62 14.49
N ASP A 205 -1.96 -17.90 14.77
CA ASP A 205 -3.29 -18.14 14.20
C ASP A 205 -3.38 -17.63 12.77
N ALA A 206 -2.88 -16.41 12.52
CA ALA A 206 -2.79 -15.83 11.19
C ALA A 206 -2.01 -16.73 10.22
N LEU A 207 -0.84 -17.25 10.63
CA LEU A 207 -0.03 -18.16 9.82
C LEU A 207 -0.68 -19.52 9.59
N ALA A 208 -1.49 -19.99 10.53
CA ALA A 208 -2.26 -21.22 10.39
C ALA A 208 -3.58 -21.01 9.64
N ASN A 209 -3.84 -19.80 9.14
CA ASN A 209 -5.12 -19.38 8.57
C ASN A 209 -6.32 -19.70 9.48
N ARG A 210 -6.08 -19.71 10.80
CA ARG A 210 -7.13 -19.76 11.81
C ARG A 210 -7.67 -18.35 11.89
N LYS A 211 -8.85 -18.14 11.30
CA LYS A 211 -9.67 -16.99 11.65
C LYS A 211 -9.87 -17.13 13.16
N GLY A 212 -9.31 -16.22 13.95
CA GLY A 212 -9.46 -16.23 15.41
C GLY A 212 -10.93 -16.39 15.80
N LEU A 213 -11.19 -16.61 17.09
CA LEU A 213 -12.56 -16.71 17.61
C LEU A 213 -13.48 -15.62 17.05
#